data_AF-A0A3A0BS91-F1
#
_entry.id   AF-A0A3A0BS91-F1
#
_cell.length_a   1.000
_cell.length_b   1.000
_cell.length_c   1.000
_cell.angle_alpha   90.00
_cell.angle_beta   90.00
_cell.angle_gamma   90.00
#
_symmetry.space_group_name_H-M   'P 1'
#
loop_
_entity.id
_entity.type
_entity.pdbx_description
1 polymer ?
#
loop_
_entity_poly.entity_id
_entity_poly.type
_entity_poly.pdbx_seq_one_letter_code
_entity_poly.pdbx_strand_id
1 'polypeptide(L)'
;MNKTASLSRARRQYSPTEPAEQAIPQLLEEHGGLIYNLGLRMCGRQTDAEDLVQETFLRAFRAWEKFEGRAQPSTWLYSIA
;
A
#
# COMPACT_ATOMS: atom_id res chain seq x y z
N MET A 1 20.33 -11.95 -12.06
CA MET A 1 20.72 -10.61 -12.54
C MET A 1 19.69 -10.15 -13.56
N ASN A 2 19.06 -9.01 -13.26
CA ASN A 2 18.30 -8.15 -14.18
C ASN A 2 16.92 -8.68 -14.60
N LYS A 3 15.96 -8.73 -13.65
CA LYS A 3 14.54 -8.69 -14.02
C LYS A 3 14.21 -7.26 -14.44
N THR A 4 14.46 -7.00 -15.72
CA THR A 4 13.75 -6.01 -16.52
C THR A 4 12.27 -6.37 -16.49
N ALA A 5 11.57 -5.94 -15.46
CA ALA A 5 10.11 -5.97 -15.39
C ALA A 5 9.65 -4.52 -15.40
N SER A 6 9.55 -4.00 -16.63
CA SER A 6 8.49 -3.09 -17.04
C SER A 6 8.13 -2.00 -16.03
N LEU A 7 8.76 -0.84 -16.17
CA LEU A 7 8.21 0.47 -15.74
C LEU A 7 6.94 0.87 -16.53
N SER A 8 6.12 -0.12 -16.89
CA SER A 8 4.85 0.02 -17.60
C SER A 8 3.79 -0.83 -16.89
N ARG A 9 3.60 -0.62 -15.59
CA ARG A 9 2.31 -0.94 -14.99
C ARG A 9 1.45 0.29 -15.21
N ALA A 10 0.40 0.10 -15.99
CA ALA A 10 -0.59 1.12 -16.29
C ALA A 10 -0.86 1.99 -15.05
N ARG A 11 -1.10 3.30 -15.24
CA ARG A 11 -1.85 4.08 -14.26
C ARG A 11 -3.17 3.34 -14.05
N ARG A 12 -3.21 2.36 -13.15
CA ARG A 12 -4.46 1.81 -12.68
C ARG A 12 -5.02 2.93 -11.82
N GLN A 13 -5.96 3.66 -12.39
CA GLN A 13 -6.71 4.66 -11.67
C GLN A 13 -7.53 3.88 -10.66
N TYR A 14 -7.00 3.76 -9.44
CA TYR A 14 -7.82 3.46 -8.28
C TYR A 14 -8.98 4.44 -8.31
N SER A 15 -10.20 3.91 -8.38
CA SER A 15 -11.38 4.75 -8.38
C SER A 15 -11.77 4.92 -6.93
N PRO A 16 -11.84 6.15 -6.37
CA PRO A 16 -12.36 6.38 -5.02
C PRO A 16 -13.76 5.78 -4.78
N THR A 17 -14.47 5.44 -5.85
CA THR A 17 -15.79 4.81 -5.82
C THR A 17 -15.76 3.29 -5.73
N GLU A 18 -14.61 2.64 -5.94
CA GLU A 18 -14.52 1.18 -5.81
C GLU A 18 -14.60 0.80 -4.32
N PRO A 19 -15.31 -0.28 -3.94
CA PRO A 19 -15.39 -0.70 -2.53
C PRO A 19 -14.02 -1.03 -1.95
N ALA A 20 -13.84 -0.81 -0.64
CA ALA A 20 -12.58 -1.07 0.05
C ALA A 20 -12.15 -2.54 -0.08
N GLU A 21 -13.10 -3.47 -0.12
CA GLU A 21 -12.90 -4.91 -0.30
C GLU A 21 -12.25 -5.25 -1.64
N GLN A 22 -12.37 -4.37 -2.63
CA GLN A 22 -11.76 -4.54 -3.96
C GLN A 22 -10.45 -3.75 -4.07
N ALA A 23 -10.41 -2.51 -3.56
CA ALA A 23 -9.25 -1.64 -3.63
C ALA A 23 -8.07 -2.14 -2.78
N ILE A 24 -8.34 -2.47 -1.51
CA ILE A 24 -7.30 -2.71 -0.52
C ILE A 24 -6.45 -3.95 -0.84
N PRO A 25 -7.02 -5.09 -1.29
CA PRO A 25 -6.21 -6.22 -1.74
C PRO A 25 -5.27 -5.87 -2.90
N GLN A 26 -5.71 -5.03 -3.85
CA GLN A 26 -4.88 -4.57 -4.97
C GLN A 26 -3.73 -3.69 -4.47
N LEU A 27 -4.03 -2.75 -3.57
CA LEU A 27 -3.01 -1.91 -2.95
C LEU A 27 -2.01 -2.73 -2.13
N LEU A 28 -2.47 -3.77 -1.44
CA LEU A 28 -1.61 -4.67 -0.68
C LEU A 28 -0.65 -5.43 -1.60
N GLU A 29 -1.14 -5.97 -2.71
CA GLU A 29 -0.31 -6.65 -3.71
C GLU A 29 0.73 -5.70 -4.32
N GLU A 30 0.34 -4.45 -4.60
CA GLU A 30 1.21 -3.46 -5.25
C GLU A 30 2.20 -2.77 -4.30
N HIS A 31 1.82 -2.55 -3.03
CA HIS A 31 2.56 -1.69 -2.10
C HIS A 31 2.97 -2.38 -0.79
N GLY A 32 2.44 -3.56 -0.48
CA GLY A 32 2.75 -4.31 0.74
C GLY A 32 4.25 -4.54 0.93
N GLY A 33 4.96 -4.93 -0.12
CA GLY A 33 6.41 -5.10 -0.07
C GLY A 33 7.18 -3.80 0.21
N LEU A 34 6.62 -2.64 -0.18
CA LEU A 34 7.23 -1.34 0.07
C LEU A 34 7.11 -0.94 1.54
N ILE A 35 5.91 -1.12 2.11
CA ILE A 35 5.64 -0.87 3.54
C ILE A 35 6.39 -1.87 4.43
N TYR A 36 6.49 -3.13 4.01
CA TYR A 36 7.31 -4.12 4.70
C TYR A 36 8.78 -3.70 4.78
N ASN A 37 9.35 -3.26 3.66
CA ASN A 37 10.74 -2.76 3.63
C ASN A 37 10.93 -1.50 4.48
N LEU A 38 9.91 -0.64 4.59
CA LEU A 38 9.91 0.49 5.51
C LEU A 38 9.98 0.00 6.97
N GLY A 39 9.11 -0.93 7.36
CA GLY A 39 9.11 -1.53 8.70
C GLY A 39 10.43 -2.21 9.06
N LEU A 40 11.01 -2.95 8.11
CA LEU A 40 12.34 -3.56 8.29
C LEU A 40 13.43 -2.52 8.53
N ARG A 41 13.40 -1.38 7.83
CA ARG A 41 14.37 -0.29 8.03
C ARG A 41 14.19 0.42 9.37
N MET A 42 12.95 0.54 9.85
CA MET A 42 12.63 1.24 11.09
C MET A 42 12.89 0.38 12.34
N CYS A 43 12.48 -0.90 12.30
CA CYS A 43 12.46 -1.77 13.48
C CYS A 43 13.53 -2.87 13.45
N GLY A 44 14.05 -3.23 12.26
CA GLY A 44 15.06 -4.28 12.11
C GLY A 44 14.57 -5.71 12.39
N ARG A 45 13.26 -5.91 12.61
CA ARG A 45 12.64 -7.20 12.91
C ARG A 45 11.53 -7.50 11.91
N GLN A 46 11.45 -8.76 11.48
CA GLN A 46 10.47 -9.21 10.48
C GLN A 46 9.04 -9.12 11.03
N THR A 47 8.81 -9.55 12.28
CA THR A 47 7.49 -9.50 12.93
C THR A 47 6.96 -8.08 13.00
N ASP A 48 7.78 -7.12 13.41
CA ASP A 48 7.38 -5.72 13.55
C ASP A 48 7.07 -5.11 12.17
N ALA A 49 7.75 -5.56 11.11
CA ALA A 49 7.46 -5.15 9.74
C ALA A 49 6.16 -5.77 9.20
N GLU A 50 5.87 -7.04 9.53
CA GLU A 50 4.60 -7.69 9.21
C GLU A 50 3.43 -7.01 9.92
N ASP A 51 3.59 -6.66 11.19
CA ASP A 51 2.60 -5.93 11.98
C ASP A 51 2.36 -4.53 11.41
N LEU A 52 3.43 -3.82 11.01
CA LEU A 52 3.29 -2.51 10.36
C LEU A 52 2.48 -2.61 9.07
N VAL A 53 2.76 -3.60 8.22
CA VAL A 53 1.98 -3.84 6.99
C VAL A 53 0.52 -4.07 7.34
N GLN A 54 0.24 -5.00 8.26
CA GLN A 54 -1.14 -5.32 8.65
C GLN A 54 -1.90 -4.10 9.17
N GLU A 55 -1.31 -3.35 10.10
CA GLU A 55 -1.94 -2.16 10.68
C GLU A 55 -2.15 -1.06 9.63
N THR A 56 -1.18 -0.86 8.73
CA THR A 56 -1.28 0.13 7.65
C THR A 56 -2.47 -0.18 6.74
N PHE A 57 -2.60 -1.42 6.28
CA PHE A 57 -3.68 -1.80 5.37
C PHE A 57 -5.04 -1.91 6.07
N LEU A 58 -5.08 -2.25 7.36
CA LEU A 58 -6.31 -2.20 8.17
C LEU A 58 -6.81 -0.76 8.34
N ARG A 59 -5.90 0.18 8.60
CA ARG A 59 -6.24 1.61 8.66
C ARG A 59 -6.63 2.17 7.30
N ALA A 60 -5.93 1.77 6.24
CA ALA A 60 -6.28 2.14 4.88
C ALA A 60 -7.69 1.66 4.53
N PHE A 61 -8.06 0.41 4.87
CA PHE A 61 -9.41 -0.11 4.66
C PHE A 61 -10.48 0.77 5.34
N ARG A 62 -10.26 1.15 6.60
CA ARG A 62 -11.19 2.01 7.36
C ARG A 62 -11.27 3.45 6.82
N ALA A 63 -10.19 3.92 6.20
CA ALA A 63 -10.09 5.28 5.68
C ALA A 63 -10.44 5.38 4.19
N TRP A 64 -10.66 4.26 3.50
CA TRP A 64 -10.82 4.18 2.05
C TRP A 64 -11.99 5.02 1.54
N GLU A 65 -13.14 4.97 2.21
CA GLU A 65 -14.33 5.75 1.82
C GLU A 65 -14.09 7.28 1.86
N LYS A 66 -13.07 7.72 2.60
CA LYS A 66 -12.68 9.13 2.71
C LYS A 66 -11.50 9.49 1.80
N PHE A 67 -10.94 8.51 1.08
CA PHE A 67 -9.82 8.75 0.20
C PHE A 67 -10.31 9.38 -1.11
N GLU A 68 -10.09 10.68 -1.27
CA GLU A 68 -10.58 11.45 -2.42
C GLU A 68 -9.70 11.31 -3.69
N GLY A 69 -8.67 10.44 -3.68
CA GLY A 69 -7.78 10.26 -4.83
C GLY A 69 -6.90 11.48 -5.17
N ARG A 70 -6.79 12.47 -4.27
CA ARG A 70 -5.98 13.69 -4.47
C ARG A 70 -4.47 13.44 -4.38
N ALA A 71 -4.07 12.37 -3.71
CA ALA A 71 -2.68 11.92 -3.61
C ALA A 71 -2.51 10.57 -4.31
N GLN A 72 -1.27 10.24 -4.68
CA GLN A 72 -0.98 8.88 -5.12
C GLN A 72 -1.24 7.89 -3.97
N PRO A 73 -1.80 6.70 -4.24
CA PRO A 73 -2.10 5.72 -3.19
C PRO A 73 -0.87 5.34 -2.37
N SER A 74 0.30 5.21 -3.01
CA SER A 74 1.56 4.98 -2.30
C SER A 74 1.89 6.09 -1.30
N THR A 75 1.77 7.37 -1.71
CA THR A 75 1.97 8.54 -0.83
C THR A 75 0.96 8.54 0.33
N TRP A 76 -0.29 8.19 0.06
CA TRP A 76 -1.32 8.11 1.08
C TRP A 76 -1.06 6.97 2.08
N LEU A 77 -0.64 5.78 1.62
CA LEU A 77 -0.26 4.66 2.49
C LEU A 77 0.92 5.03 3.40
N TYR A 78 1.90 5.78 2.91
CA TYR A 78 3.00 6.31 3.74
C TYR A 78 2.53 7.28 4.84
N SER A 79 1.38 7.96 4.66
CA SER A 79 0.81 8.82 5.69
C SER A 79 0.06 8.05 6.79
N ILE A 80 -0.22 6.76 6.54
CA ILE A 80 -0.94 5.88 7.46
C ILE A 80 0.02 5.03 8.30
N ALA A 81 1.12 4.59 7.67
CA ALA A 81 2.22 3.82 8.27
C ALA A 81 3.01 4.67 9.27
#